data_AF-A0A9E3K512-F1
#
_entry.id   AF-A0A9E3K512-F1
#
_cell.length_a   1.000
_cell.length_b   1.000
_cell.length_c   1.000
_cell.angle_alpha   90.00
_cell.angle_beta   90.00
_cell.angle_gamma   90.00
#
_symmetry.space_group_name_H-M   'P 1'
#
loop_
_entity.id
_entity.type
_entity.pdbx_description
1 polymer ?
#
loop_
_entity_poly.entity_id
_entity_poly.type
_entity_poly.pdbx_seq_one_letter_code
_entity_poly.pdbx_strand_id
1 'polypeptide(L)' 'MNHDNYPDSYIRGILNTVKSIAMVGISPKDNRPSYFAFKYLLERGYRMIP' A
#
# COMPACT_ATOMS: atom_id res chain seq x y z
N MET A 1 7.54 -3.24 21.62
CA MET A 1 8.43 -2.82 20.51
C MET A 1 8.11 -1.37 20.18
N ASN A 2 9.11 -0.53 19.93
CA ASN A 2 8.91 0.81 19.40
C ASN A 2 8.90 0.70 17.85
N HIS A 3 7.86 1.23 17.20
CA HIS A 3 7.68 1.18 15.74
C HIS A 3 7.73 2.57 15.09
N ASP A 4 8.26 3.56 15.81
CA ASP A 4 8.36 4.95 15.37
C ASP A 4 9.48 5.14 14.33
N ASN A 5 10.44 4.21 14.25
CA ASN A 5 11.54 4.28 13.31
C ASN A 5 11.96 2.90 12.80
N TYR A 6 12.19 2.81 11.49
CA TYR A 6 12.82 1.66 10.83
C TYR A 6 13.95 2.16 9.93
N PRO A 7 15.06 1.41 9.79
CA PRO A 7 16.09 1.77 8.84
C PRO A 7 15.55 1.85 7.41
N ASP A 8 15.96 2.88 6.65
CA ASP A 8 15.58 3.06 5.25
C ASP A 8 15.85 1.83 4.38
N SER A 9 16.93 1.10 4.66
CA SER A 9 17.30 -0.14 3.96
C SER A 9 16.24 -1.22 4.11
N TYR A 10 15.64 -1.34 5.29
CA TYR A 10 14.58 -2.30 5.59
C TYR A 10 13.30 -1.95 4.82
N ILE A 11 12.87 -0.69 4.89
CA ILE A 11 11.69 -0.21 4.17
C ILE A 11 11.87 -0.37 2.65
N ARG A 12 13.04 0.01 2.13
CA ARG A 12 13.39 -0.17 0.72
C ARG A 12 13.33 -1.64 0.29
N GLY A 13 13.81 -2.56 1.13
CA GLY A 13 13.72 -4.00 0.87
C GLY A 13 12.27 -4.47 0.69
N ILE A 14 11.37 -4.05 1.57
CA ILE A 14 9.93 -4.37 1.49
C ILE A 14 9.33 -3.80 0.19
N LEU A 15 9.53 -2.51 -0.08
CA LEU A 15 8.94 -1.84 -1.25
C LEU A 15 9.44 -2.42 -2.59
N ASN A 16 10.68 -2.91 -2.63
CA ASN A 16 11.23 -3.54 -3.83
C ASN A 16 10.65 -4.94 -4.08
N THR A 17 10.34 -5.70 -3.04
CA THR A 17 9.98 -7.13 -3.12
C THR A 17 8.49 -7.38 -3.11
N VAL A 18 7.71 -6.60 -2.36
CA VAL A 18 6.26 -6.78 -2.25
C VAL A 18 5.56 -6.23 -3.49
N LYS A 19 4.77 -7.09 -4.15
CA LYS A 19 3.95 -6.73 -5.32
C LYS A 19 2.46 -7.00 -5.14
N SER A 20 2.09 -7.70 -4.06
CA SER A 20 0.70 -8.01 -3.73
C SER A 20 0.32 -7.37 -2.40
N ILE A 21 -0.77 -6.63 -2.36
CA ILE A 21 -1.20 -5.83 -1.20
C ILE A 21 -2.68 -6.07 -0.96
N ALA A 22 -3.04 -6.50 0.25
CA ALA A 22 -4.42 -6.51 0.72
C ALA A 22 -4.71 -5.21 1.46
N MET A 23 -5.70 -4.45 1.00
CA MET A 23 -6.05 -3.15 1.60
C MET A 23 -7.31 -3.26 2.45
N VAL A 24 -7.13 -3.22 3.77
CA VAL A 24 -8.26 -3.18 4.71
C VAL A 24 -8.94 -1.82 4.67
N GLY A 25 -10.27 -1.79 4.61
CA GLY A 25 -11.04 -0.55 4.67
C GLY A 25 -11.10 0.22 3.34
N ILE A 26 -10.84 -0.45 2.22
CA ILE A 26 -11.09 0.12 0.89
C ILE A 26 -12.57 0.49 0.76
N SER A 27 -12.83 1.64 0.14
CA SER A 27 -14.16 2.12 -0.15
C SER A 27 -14.28 2.51 -1.62
N PRO A 28 -15.42 2.24 -2.28
CA PRO A 28 -15.62 2.60 -3.69
C PRO A 28 -15.94 4.10 -3.89
N LYS A 29 -16.10 4.88 -2.82
CA LYS A 29 -16.41 6.32 -2.92
C LYS A 29 -15.15 7.10 -3.32
N ASP A 30 -15.22 7.81 -4.43
CA ASP A 30 -14.11 8.56 -5.01
C ASP A 30 -13.57 9.66 -4.07
N ASN A 31 -14.40 10.26 -3.23
CA ASN A 31 -13.97 11.26 -2.26
C ASN A 31 -13.20 10.69 -1.07
N ARG A 32 -13.04 9.36 -0.94
CA ARG A 32 -12.32 8.73 0.16
C ARG A 32 -10.85 8.50 -0.19
N PRO A 33 -9.91 8.88 0.68
CA PRO A 33 -8.48 8.65 0.46
C PRO A 33 -8.12 7.19 0.12
N SER A 34 -8.81 6.21 0.71
CA SER A 34 -8.55 4.78 0.43
C SER A 34 -8.85 4.41 -1.03
N TYR A 35 -9.84 5.03 -1.68
CA TYR A 35 -10.12 4.83 -3.10
C TYR A 35 -8.92 5.23 -3.96
N PHE A 36 -8.37 6.43 -3.72
CA PHE A 36 -7.21 6.92 -4.47
C PHE A 36 -5.97 6.07 -4.26
N ALA A 37 -5.66 5.69 -3.03
CA ALA A 37 -4.49 4.87 -2.72
C ALA A 37 -4.57 3.50 -3.42
N PHE A 38 -5.74 2.85 -3.38
CA PHE A 38 -5.95 1.56 -4.05
C PHE A 38 -5.86 1.69 -5.56
N LYS A 39 -6.56 2.66 -6.15
CA LYS A 39 -6.57 2.91 -7.60
C LYS A 39 -5.17 3.20 -8.11
N TYR A 40 -4.42 4.07 -7.43
CA TYR A 40 -3.06 4.43 -7.82
C TYR A 40 -2.12 3.22 -7.82
N LEU A 41 -2.16 2.39 -6.76
CA LEU A 41 -1.31 1.19 -6.69
C LEU A 41 -1.72 0.15 -7.74
N LEU A 42 -3.02 -0.02 -7.99
CA LEU A 42 -3.52 -0.89 -9.05
C LEU A 42 -3.02 -0.44 -10.43
N GLU A 43 -3.11 0.86 -10.74
CA GLU A 43 -2.62 1.45 -12.00
C GLU A 43 -1.10 1.33 -12.16
N ARG A 44 -0.35 1.27 -11.04
CA ARG A 44 1.09 1.02 -11.03
C ARG A 44 1.46 -0.47 -11.15
N GLY A 45 0.49 -1.36 -11.35
CA GLY A 45 0.69 -2.79 -11.60
C GLY A 45 0.87 -3.63 -10.35
N TYR A 46 0.52 -3.12 -9.16
CA TYR A 46 0.46 -3.95 -7.96
C TYR A 46 -0.78 -4.85 -8.00
N ARG A 47 -0.64 -6.08 -7.51
CA ARG A 47 -1.76 -6.98 -7.28
C ARG A 47 -2.50 -6.55 -6.02
N MET A 48 -3.54 -5.75 -6.19
CA MET A 48 -4.37 -5.29 -5.09
C MET A 48 -5.48 -6.29 -4.76
N ILE A 49 -5.70 -6.55 -3.48
CA ILE A 49 -6.77 -7.38 -2.94
C ILE A 49 -7.65 -6.47 -2.05
N PRO A 50 -8.94 -6.31 -2.35
CA PRO A 50 -9.85 -5.48 -1.57
C PRO A 50 -10.25 -6.12 -0.23
#